data_AF-A0A3B5MNN4-F1
#
_entry.id   AF-A0A3B5MNN4-F1
#
_cell.length_a   1.000
_cell.length_b   1.000
_cell.length_c   1.000
_cell.angle_alpha   90.00
_cell.angle_beta   90.00
_cell.angle_gamma   90.00
#
_symmetry.space_group_name_H-M   'P 1'
#
loop_
_entity.id
_entity.type
_entity.pdbx_description
1 polymer ?
#
loop_
_entity_poly.entity_id
_entity_poly.type
_entity_poly.pdbx_seq_one_letter_code
_entity_poly.pdbx_strand_id
1 'polypeptide(L)'
;TGPRRRLKNYSRTNSRSSSASTRTPKTSRSLWKWSAPGKGSDEKLSIYEAMRRRVLQHSTGLALLEAQAGTGFITDPVKKQKYSVDDAVKAGVVGPELHEKLLSAEKAVTGYKDPYTGSKISLFQAMKKELVLREHAIPILEAQITTGGIIDPVSSHRVPNDAAIQRGFFSKEMLKSFSEQTGDIKGFTNPNTNERVTYSQLLEKCRRDPNTGLCYLPLSKVEAPAVTEKSYEYTEEQAQQDLANTQIEIPHQSFAGKSLTIWEVMNSNIPNAPGAGTTASSSGRRATAGAARSPAVSAGSAA
;
A
#
# COMPACT_ATOMS: atom_id res chain seq x y z
N THR A 1 -18.48 -70.32 -3.69
CA THR A 1 -18.59 -71.26 -4.84
C THR A 1 -19.89 -70.98 -5.57
N GLY A 2 -19.82 -70.45 -6.78
CA GLY A 2 -20.98 -70.17 -7.63
C GLY A 2 -20.53 -69.39 -8.89
N PRO A 3 -21.04 -69.71 -10.10
CA PRO A 3 -20.19 -69.87 -11.27
C PRO A 3 -20.45 -68.90 -12.43
N ARG A 4 -19.37 -68.65 -13.17
CA ARG A 4 -19.20 -68.66 -14.65
C ARG A 4 -20.41 -68.49 -15.60
N ARG A 5 -20.14 -67.59 -16.56
CA ARG A 5 -20.32 -67.67 -18.04
C ARG A 5 -21.65 -67.19 -18.65
N ARG A 6 -21.54 -66.21 -19.57
CA ARG A 6 -21.85 -66.45 -20.99
C ARG A 6 -21.22 -65.43 -21.95
N LEU A 7 -20.68 -65.98 -23.03
CA LEU A 7 -20.08 -65.36 -24.22
C LEU A 7 -21.15 -64.95 -25.25
N LYS A 8 -20.80 -64.03 -26.16
CA LYS A 8 -20.86 -64.09 -27.65
C LYS A 8 -20.80 -62.65 -28.22
N ASN A 9 -19.73 -62.27 -28.93
CA ASN A 9 -19.46 -62.42 -30.38
C ASN A 9 -20.43 -61.63 -31.28
N TYR A 10 -19.87 -60.77 -32.15
CA TYR A 10 -20.14 -60.53 -33.60
C TYR A 10 -19.60 -59.11 -33.94
N SER A 11 -18.51 -58.94 -34.70
CA SER A 11 -18.33 -59.04 -36.17
C SER A 11 -18.31 -57.66 -36.84
N ARG A 12 -17.27 -57.46 -37.66
CA ARG A 12 -16.93 -56.30 -38.50
C ARG A 12 -18.05 -55.84 -39.42
N THR A 13 -18.14 -54.52 -39.64
CA THR A 13 -18.32 -53.92 -40.98
C THR A 13 -17.57 -52.59 -41.08
N ASN A 14 -16.94 -52.38 -42.23
CA ASN A 14 -16.18 -51.21 -42.62
C ASN A 14 -17.04 -50.38 -43.58
N SER A 15 -17.18 -49.07 -43.37
CA SER A 15 -17.72 -48.14 -44.38
C SER A 15 -17.11 -46.75 -44.21
N ARG A 16 -16.43 -46.29 -45.26
CA ARG A 16 -15.89 -44.93 -45.44
C ARG A 16 -17.01 -43.91 -45.62
N SER A 17 -16.90 -42.75 -44.97
CA SER A 17 -17.25 -41.45 -45.56
C SER A 17 -16.65 -40.27 -44.75
N SER A 18 -15.78 -39.54 -45.44
CA SER A 18 -15.69 -38.07 -45.54
C SER A 18 -15.81 -37.16 -44.29
N SER A 19 -14.68 -36.47 -44.04
CA SER A 19 -14.56 -35.04 -43.69
C SER A 19 -15.30 -34.49 -42.47
N ALA A 20 -14.54 -34.13 -41.44
CA ALA A 20 -14.48 -32.75 -40.94
C ALA A 20 -13.37 -32.64 -39.89
N SER A 21 -12.41 -31.75 -40.18
CA SER A 21 -11.40 -31.28 -39.26
C SER A 21 -12.03 -30.67 -38.02
N THR A 22 -11.83 -31.27 -36.86
CA THR A 22 -11.95 -30.60 -35.56
C THR A 22 -10.75 -30.99 -34.71
N ARG A 23 -9.74 -30.10 -34.71
CA ARG A 23 -8.61 -30.14 -33.79
C ARG A 23 -9.13 -30.03 -32.37
N THR A 24 -9.03 -31.11 -31.61
CA THR A 24 -9.00 -31.04 -30.14
C THR A 24 -7.54 -30.81 -29.73
N PRO A 25 -7.21 -29.77 -28.94
CA PRO A 25 -5.88 -29.68 -28.36
C PRO A 25 -5.82 -30.60 -27.14
N LYS A 26 -5.15 -31.74 -27.32
CA LYS A 26 -4.65 -32.55 -26.21
C LYS A 26 -3.41 -31.91 -25.61
N THR A 27 -3.35 -32.02 -24.29
CA THR A 27 -2.17 -32.10 -23.43
C THR A 27 -1.33 -30.84 -23.19
N SER A 28 -1.58 -30.27 -22.01
CA SER A 28 -0.59 -29.67 -21.12
C SER A 28 0.79 -30.32 -21.25
N ARG A 29 1.77 -29.53 -21.70
CA ARG A 29 3.19 -29.72 -21.38
C ARG A 29 3.80 -28.34 -21.10
N SER A 30 3.90 -28.04 -19.81
CA SER A 30 5.07 -27.42 -19.17
C SER A 30 5.69 -26.22 -19.91
N LEU A 31 5.07 -25.04 -19.78
CA LEU A 31 5.73 -23.77 -20.06
C LEU A 31 6.50 -23.31 -18.81
N TRP A 32 7.65 -23.92 -18.55
CA TRP A 32 8.72 -23.32 -17.73
C TRP A 32 9.97 -23.31 -18.59
N LYS A 33 10.07 -22.32 -19.48
CA LYS A 33 11.26 -22.12 -20.31
C LYS A 33 12.14 -21.10 -19.57
N TRP A 34 13.19 -21.60 -18.93
CA TRP A 34 14.23 -20.77 -18.30
C TRP A 34 15.01 -20.02 -19.40
N SER A 35 15.27 -18.73 -19.18
CA SER A 35 16.22 -17.94 -19.98
C SER A 35 17.37 -17.49 -19.08
N ALA A 36 18.60 -17.63 -19.57
CA ALA A 36 19.85 -17.40 -18.84
C ALA A 36 19.95 -15.98 -18.24
N PRO A 37 20.67 -15.79 -17.12
CA PRO A 37 20.83 -14.47 -16.53
C PRO A 37 21.59 -13.56 -17.50
N GLY A 38 20.93 -12.44 -17.84
CA GLY A 38 21.55 -11.33 -18.56
C GLY A 38 22.73 -10.77 -17.78
N LYS A 39 23.78 -10.43 -18.52
CA LYS A 39 25.06 -9.92 -18.04
C LYS A 39 24.89 -8.52 -17.44
N GLY A 40 24.51 -8.47 -16.17
CA GLY A 40 24.64 -7.35 -15.24
C GLY A 40 25.03 -7.94 -13.90
N SER A 41 25.72 -7.21 -13.02
CA SER A 41 26.05 -7.73 -11.68
C SER A 41 24.74 -8.06 -10.94
N ASP A 42 24.37 -9.34 -10.90
CA ASP A 42 23.20 -9.85 -10.19
C ASP A 42 23.52 -9.87 -8.68
N GLU A 43 23.78 -8.68 -8.14
CA GLU A 43 24.08 -8.48 -6.73
C GLU A 43 22.79 -8.69 -5.93
N LYS A 44 22.83 -9.67 -5.03
CA LYS A 44 21.71 -9.99 -4.14
C LYS A 44 21.88 -9.22 -2.85
N LEU A 45 20.94 -8.32 -2.58
CA LEU A 45 20.93 -7.47 -1.39
C LEU A 45 19.80 -7.87 -0.44
N SER A 46 20.00 -7.66 0.86
CA SER A 46 18.89 -7.64 1.80
C SER A 46 18.00 -6.40 1.55
N ILE A 47 16.74 -6.45 2.00
CA ILE A 47 15.82 -5.31 1.85
C ILE A 47 16.40 -4.07 2.58
N TYR A 48 16.94 -4.27 3.78
CA TYR A 48 17.54 -3.19 4.56
C TYR A 48 18.79 -2.60 3.88
N GLU A 49 19.65 -3.43 3.29
CA GLU A 49 20.80 -2.95 2.50
C GLU A 49 20.35 -2.16 1.27
N ALA A 50 19.31 -2.61 0.57
CA ALA A 50 18.75 -1.90 -0.57
C ALA A 50 18.19 -0.52 -0.18
N MET A 51 17.58 -0.41 1.00
CA MET A 51 17.13 0.87 1.58
C MET A 51 18.33 1.78 1.90
N ARG A 52 19.37 1.26 2.57
CA ARG A 52 20.58 2.03 2.92
C ARG A 52 21.33 2.55 1.70
N ARG A 53 21.37 1.75 0.62
CA ARG A 53 21.96 2.15 -0.67
C ARG A 53 21.04 3.03 -1.52
N ARG A 54 19.85 3.38 -1.01
CA ARG A 54 18.81 4.17 -1.69
C ARG A 54 18.35 3.61 -3.03
N VAL A 55 18.53 2.31 -3.24
CA VAL A 55 18.01 1.61 -4.45
C VAL A 55 16.53 1.29 -4.27
N LEU A 56 16.09 1.16 -3.01
CA LEU A 56 14.70 0.97 -2.60
C LEU A 56 14.27 2.12 -1.68
N GLN A 57 13.11 2.71 -1.93
CA GLN A 57 12.56 3.75 -1.07
C GLN A 57 12.31 3.22 0.35
N HIS A 58 12.50 4.10 1.34
CA HIS A 58 12.36 3.72 2.74
C HIS A 58 10.95 3.21 3.08
N SER A 59 9.90 3.86 2.55
CA SER A 59 8.51 3.45 2.73
C SER A 59 8.25 2.05 2.16
N THR A 60 8.65 1.82 0.90
CA THR A 60 8.49 0.53 0.22
C THR A 60 9.28 -0.58 0.93
N GLY A 61 10.53 -0.32 1.32
CA GLY A 61 11.36 -1.28 2.02
C GLY A 61 10.85 -1.63 3.42
N LEU A 62 10.34 -0.63 4.17
CA LEU A 62 9.73 -0.86 5.46
C LEU A 62 8.50 -1.79 5.34
N ALA A 63 7.59 -1.51 4.40
CA ALA A 63 6.40 -2.35 4.20
C ALA A 63 6.77 -3.81 3.88
N LEU A 64 7.83 -4.02 3.09
CA LEU A 64 8.31 -5.37 2.77
C LEU A 64 8.96 -6.07 3.97
N LEU A 65 9.69 -5.34 4.82
CA LEU A 65 10.23 -5.88 6.07
C LEU A 65 9.12 -6.21 7.07
N GLU A 66 8.10 -5.36 7.19
CA GLU A 66 6.91 -5.63 8.01
C GLU A 66 6.16 -6.88 7.53
N ALA A 67 6.05 -7.07 6.21
CA ALA A 67 5.49 -8.30 5.64
C ALA A 67 6.34 -9.54 5.96
N GLN A 68 7.67 -9.44 5.97
CA GLN A 68 8.56 -10.54 6.40
C GLN A 68 8.37 -10.88 7.89
N ALA A 69 8.40 -9.85 8.76
CA ALA A 69 8.18 -10.01 10.20
C ALA A 69 6.79 -10.63 10.47
N GLY A 70 5.75 -10.10 9.82
CA GLY A 70 4.37 -10.56 9.97
C GLY A 70 4.08 -11.93 9.33
N THR A 71 5.00 -12.50 8.55
CA THR A 71 4.88 -13.86 8.00
C THR A 71 5.77 -14.88 8.70
N GLY A 72 6.62 -14.45 9.64
CA GLY A 72 7.36 -15.31 10.55
C GLY A 72 8.77 -14.82 10.89
N PHE A 73 9.55 -14.43 9.88
CA PHE A 73 10.99 -14.20 10.05
C PHE A 73 11.54 -13.17 9.07
N ILE A 74 12.50 -12.38 9.54
CA ILE A 74 13.36 -11.57 8.67
C ILE A 74 14.39 -12.50 8.01
N THR A 75 14.50 -12.41 6.69
CA THR A 75 15.39 -13.30 5.92
C THR A 75 16.63 -12.55 5.44
N ASP A 76 17.81 -13.05 5.78
CA ASP A 76 19.08 -12.61 5.23
C ASP A 76 19.42 -13.44 3.98
N PRO A 77 19.38 -12.85 2.76
CA PRO A 77 19.66 -13.58 1.53
C PRO A 77 21.14 -13.91 1.34
N VAL A 78 22.06 -13.22 2.03
CA VAL A 78 23.51 -13.42 1.93
C VAL A 78 23.93 -14.59 2.80
N LYS A 79 23.51 -14.60 4.07
CA LYS A 79 23.79 -15.70 5.01
C LYS A 79 22.82 -16.88 4.86
N LYS A 80 21.72 -16.71 4.12
CA LYS A 80 20.63 -17.69 3.95
C LYS A 80 20.01 -18.12 5.29
N GLN A 81 19.95 -17.19 6.23
CA GLN A 81 19.42 -17.41 7.58
C GLN A 81 18.12 -16.62 7.78
N LYS A 82 17.31 -17.12 8.71
CA LYS A 82 16.04 -16.52 9.12
C LYS A 82 16.17 -16.14 10.59
N TYR A 83 15.72 -14.94 10.93
CA TYR A 83 15.85 -14.37 12.27
C TYR A 83 14.50 -13.91 12.78
N SER A 84 14.32 -13.98 14.11
CA SER A 84 13.34 -13.15 14.80
C SER A 84 13.71 -11.67 14.62
N VAL A 85 12.78 -10.75 14.90
CA VAL A 85 13.09 -9.31 14.78
C VAL A 85 14.25 -8.92 15.70
N ASP A 86 14.24 -9.38 16.96
CA ASP A 86 15.30 -9.07 17.93
C ASP A 86 16.67 -9.59 17.47
N ASP A 87 16.72 -10.81 16.92
CA ASP A 87 17.99 -11.39 16.47
C ASP A 87 18.45 -10.77 15.15
N ALA A 88 17.54 -10.31 14.29
CA ALA A 88 17.88 -9.58 13.07
C ALA A 88 18.60 -8.26 13.38
N VAL A 89 18.19 -7.55 14.44
CA VAL A 89 18.85 -6.32 14.90
C VAL A 89 20.23 -6.64 15.47
N LYS A 90 20.35 -7.65 16.35
CA LYS A 90 21.65 -8.08 16.91
C LYS A 90 22.64 -8.52 15.82
N ALA A 91 22.15 -9.21 14.79
CA ALA A 91 22.96 -9.68 13.67
C ALA A 91 23.28 -8.60 12.63
N GLY A 92 22.73 -7.38 12.79
CA GLY A 92 22.92 -6.25 11.87
C GLY A 92 22.20 -6.42 10.52
N VAL A 93 21.25 -7.35 10.42
CA VAL A 93 20.43 -7.57 9.21
C VAL A 93 19.42 -6.44 9.04
N VAL A 94 18.95 -5.88 10.15
CA VAL A 94 18.07 -4.70 10.21
C VAL A 94 18.65 -3.69 11.20
N GLY A 95 18.46 -2.41 10.91
CA GLY A 95 18.86 -1.33 11.81
C GLY A 95 17.94 -1.18 13.04
N PRO A 96 18.49 -0.72 14.18
CA PRO A 96 17.72 -0.53 15.41
C PRO A 96 16.58 0.49 15.25
N GLU A 97 16.66 1.41 14.29
CA GLU A 97 15.62 2.41 14.00
C GLU A 97 14.31 1.80 13.51
N LEU A 98 14.33 0.56 13.00
CA LEU A 98 13.14 -0.15 12.53
C LEU A 98 12.60 -1.14 13.57
N HIS A 99 13.30 -1.34 14.70
CA HIS A 99 13.03 -2.41 15.66
C HIS A 99 11.59 -2.40 16.16
N GLU A 100 11.11 -1.28 16.71
CA GLU A 100 9.76 -1.15 17.25
C GLU A 100 8.66 -1.41 16.22
N LYS A 101 8.86 -0.93 14.98
CA LYS A 101 7.89 -1.12 13.89
C LYS A 101 7.80 -2.59 13.48
N LEU A 102 8.95 -3.23 13.30
CA LEU A 102 9.01 -4.65 12.95
C LEU A 102 8.52 -5.55 14.08
N LEU A 103 8.79 -5.21 15.34
CA LEU A 103 8.28 -5.92 16.50
C LEU A 103 6.75 -5.83 16.58
N SER A 104 6.17 -4.68 16.22
CA SER A 104 4.73 -4.52 16.07
C SER A 104 4.14 -5.40 14.98
N ALA A 105 4.84 -5.57 13.86
CA ALA A 105 4.44 -6.46 12.77
C ALA A 105 4.62 -7.95 13.13
N GLU A 106 5.67 -8.33 13.87
CA GLU A 106 5.91 -9.69 14.36
C GLU A 106 4.81 -10.20 15.30
N LYS A 107 4.09 -9.29 15.97
CA LYS A 107 2.87 -9.62 16.74
C LYS A 107 1.76 -10.25 15.89
N ALA A 108 1.79 -10.09 14.56
CA ALA A 108 0.90 -10.84 13.67
C ALA A 108 1.15 -12.35 13.70
N VAL A 109 2.34 -12.78 14.16
CA VAL A 109 2.75 -14.17 14.31
C VAL A 109 2.70 -14.60 15.77
N THR A 110 3.21 -13.77 16.68
CA THR A 110 3.31 -14.09 18.11
C THR A 110 2.02 -13.80 18.90
N GLY A 111 1.11 -13.01 18.31
CA GLY A 111 -0.20 -12.63 18.83
C GLY A 111 -0.24 -11.29 19.54
N TYR A 112 -1.40 -10.64 19.49
CA TYR A 112 -1.66 -9.41 20.23
C TYR A 112 -2.29 -9.75 21.59
N LYS A 113 -1.93 -8.99 22.63
CA LYS A 113 -2.58 -9.12 23.93
C LYS A 113 -3.80 -8.23 23.99
N ASP A 114 -4.97 -8.82 24.21
CA ASP A 114 -6.22 -8.10 24.38
C ASP A 114 -6.21 -7.35 25.73
N PRO A 115 -6.36 -6.01 25.76
CA PRO A 115 -6.36 -5.24 27.01
C PRO A 115 -7.50 -5.62 27.97
N TYR A 116 -8.62 -6.10 27.44
CA TYR A 116 -9.81 -6.39 28.26
C TYR A 116 -9.81 -7.80 28.84
N THR A 117 -9.35 -8.78 28.07
CA THR A 117 -9.40 -10.20 28.45
C THR A 117 -8.03 -10.76 28.85
N GLY A 118 -6.95 -10.04 28.58
CA GLY A 118 -5.57 -10.51 28.73
C GLY A 118 -5.18 -11.64 27.78
N SER A 119 -6.12 -12.11 26.94
CA SER A 119 -5.93 -13.25 26.05
C SER A 119 -5.15 -12.87 24.80
N LYS A 120 -4.48 -13.85 24.21
CA LYS A 120 -3.77 -13.70 22.95
C LYS A 120 -4.77 -13.79 21.78
N ILE A 121 -4.82 -12.75 20.95
CA ILE A 121 -5.71 -12.64 19.79
C ILE A 121 -4.93 -12.52 18.48
N SER A 122 -5.57 -12.87 17.37
CA SER A 122 -4.96 -12.79 16.02
C SER A 122 -4.91 -11.36 15.49
N LEU A 123 -4.10 -11.12 14.45
CA LEU A 123 -4.02 -9.82 13.77
C LEU A 123 -5.39 -9.32 13.30
N PHE A 124 -6.20 -10.20 12.71
CA PHE A 124 -7.54 -9.84 12.24
C PHE A 124 -8.47 -9.44 13.39
N GLN A 125 -8.40 -10.15 14.52
CA GLN A 125 -9.18 -9.82 15.70
C GLN A 125 -8.72 -8.49 16.31
N ALA A 126 -7.40 -8.25 16.38
CA ALA A 126 -6.83 -6.99 16.85
C ALA A 126 -7.26 -5.82 15.96
N MET A 127 -7.28 -6.01 14.64
CA MET A 127 -7.80 -5.03 13.68
C MET A 127 -9.30 -4.75 13.88
N LYS A 128 -10.12 -5.78 14.09
CA LYS A 128 -11.56 -5.61 14.39
C LYS A 128 -11.83 -4.88 15.71
N LYS A 129 -10.92 -5.01 16.66
CA LYS A 129 -10.96 -4.31 17.95
C LYS A 129 -10.24 -2.96 17.92
N GLU A 130 -9.82 -2.50 16.75
CA GLU A 130 -9.10 -1.23 16.54
C GLU A 130 -7.79 -1.09 17.33
N LEU A 131 -7.22 -2.21 17.78
CA LEU A 131 -5.90 -2.25 18.41
C LEU A 131 -4.77 -2.10 17.39
N VAL A 132 -5.07 -2.40 16.12
CA VAL A 132 -4.18 -2.23 14.98
C VAL A 132 -4.96 -1.56 13.86
N LEU A 133 -4.40 -0.49 13.30
CA LEU A 133 -5.00 0.20 12.16
C LEU A 133 -5.12 -0.74 10.96
N ARG A 134 -6.26 -0.63 10.26
CA ARG A 134 -6.57 -1.42 9.07
C ARG A 134 -5.48 -1.32 7.99
N GLU A 135 -4.90 -0.13 7.84
CA GLU A 135 -3.83 0.17 6.87
C GLU A 135 -2.55 -0.65 7.12
N HIS A 136 -2.21 -0.95 8.37
CA HIS A 136 -1.07 -1.79 8.72
C HIS A 136 -1.40 -3.28 8.74
N ALA A 137 -2.64 -3.63 9.10
CA ALA A 137 -3.05 -5.03 9.22
C ALA A 137 -3.29 -5.71 7.85
N ILE A 138 -3.90 -5.00 6.89
CA ILE A 138 -4.23 -5.57 5.58
C ILE A 138 -3.02 -6.08 4.80
N PRO A 139 -1.92 -5.32 4.65
CA PRO A 139 -0.74 -5.78 3.91
C PRO A 139 -0.16 -7.08 4.49
N ILE A 140 -0.15 -7.20 5.83
CA ILE A 140 0.35 -8.38 6.53
C ILE A 140 -0.60 -9.57 6.36
N LEU A 141 -1.92 -9.36 6.50
CA LEU A 141 -2.93 -10.40 6.28
C LEU A 141 -2.87 -10.94 4.85
N GLU A 142 -2.74 -10.05 3.87
CA GLU A 142 -2.58 -10.42 2.47
C GLU A 142 -1.31 -11.27 2.26
N ALA A 143 -0.18 -10.83 2.81
CA ALA A 143 1.08 -11.58 2.72
C ALA A 143 0.99 -12.98 3.36
N GLN A 144 0.29 -13.12 4.50
CA GLN A 144 0.05 -14.43 5.11
C GLN A 144 -0.78 -15.35 4.20
N ILE A 145 -1.90 -14.86 3.66
CA ILE A 145 -2.77 -15.62 2.74
C ILE A 145 -1.98 -16.08 1.52
N THR A 146 -1.26 -15.17 0.85
CA THR A 146 -0.51 -15.50 -0.36
C THR A 146 0.63 -16.48 -0.10
N THR A 147 1.22 -16.48 1.11
CA THR A 147 2.35 -17.36 1.45
C THR A 147 1.93 -18.69 2.07
N GLY A 148 0.63 -18.98 2.22
CA GLY A 148 0.14 -20.30 2.63
C GLY A 148 -0.96 -20.32 3.69
N GLY A 149 -1.50 -19.16 4.09
CA GLY A 149 -2.65 -19.06 5.01
C GLY A 149 -2.39 -18.19 6.22
N ILE A 150 -3.46 -17.86 6.95
CA ILE A 150 -3.41 -17.05 8.18
C ILE A 150 -2.61 -17.78 9.26
N ILE A 151 -1.87 -17.04 10.07
CA ILE A 151 -1.13 -17.60 11.19
C ILE A 151 -2.00 -17.61 12.45
N ASP A 152 -2.08 -18.76 13.11
CA ASP A 152 -2.69 -18.86 14.45
C ASP A 152 -1.64 -18.47 15.50
N PRO A 153 -1.88 -17.41 16.30
CA PRO A 153 -0.91 -16.89 17.25
C PRO A 153 -0.73 -17.78 18.51
N VAL A 154 -1.66 -18.70 18.78
CA VAL A 154 -1.59 -19.59 19.95
C VAL A 154 -0.80 -20.85 19.62
N SER A 155 -1.07 -21.42 18.45
CA SER A 155 -0.48 -22.69 18.01
C SER A 155 0.70 -22.50 17.04
N SER A 156 1.03 -21.25 16.69
CA SER A 156 2.18 -20.83 15.89
C SER A 156 2.36 -21.58 14.56
N HIS A 157 1.25 -21.96 13.91
CA HIS A 157 1.26 -22.54 12.58
C HIS A 157 0.25 -21.87 11.64
N ARG A 158 0.43 -22.10 10.34
CA ARG A 158 -0.47 -21.62 9.29
C ARG A 158 -1.75 -22.45 9.33
N VAL A 159 -2.90 -21.79 9.37
CA VAL A 159 -4.21 -22.42 9.30
C VAL A 159 -4.81 -22.24 7.90
N PRO A 160 -5.46 -23.26 7.33
CA PRO A 160 -6.20 -23.12 6.08
C PRO A 160 -7.30 -22.06 6.20
N ASN A 161 -7.63 -21.40 5.08
CA ASN A 161 -8.57 -20.27 5.04
C ASN A 161 -9.93 -20.61 5.68
N ASP A 162 -10.48 -21.79 5.41
CA ASP A 162 -11.77 -22.23 5.96
C ASP A 162 -11.73 -22.36 7.49
N ALA A 163 -10.65 -22.94 8.03
CA ALA A 163 -10.45 -23.07 9.46
C ALA A 163 -10.21 -21.70 10.13
N ALA A 164 -9.46 -20.81 9.46
CA ALA A 164 -9.25 -19.44 9.93
C ALA A 164 -10.57 -18.66 10.04
N ILE A 165 -11.46 -18.83 9.06
CA ILE A 165 -12.79 -18.22 9.06
C ILE A 165 -13.67 -18.77 10.19
N GLN A 166 -13.69 -20.09 10.39
CA GLN A 166 -14.47 -20.73 11.46
C GLN A 166 -14.01 -20.29 12.86
N ARG A 167 -12.69 -20.09 13.04
CA ARG A 167 -12.11 -19.61 14.31
C ARG A 167 -12.19 -18.09 14.47
N GLY A 168 -12.70 -17.36 13.48
CA GLY A 168 -12.78 -15.91 13.50
C GLY A 168 -11.42 -15.20 13.40
N PHE A 169 -10.39 -15.89 12.90
CA PHE A 169 -9.09 -15.30 12.57
C PHE A 169 -9.08 -14.61 11.19
N PHE A 170 -10.15 -14.79 10.41
CA PHE A 170 -10.34 -14.14 9.12
C PHE A 170 -11.83 -14.04 8.77
N SER A 171 -12.19 -13.34 7.69
CA SER A 171 -13.57 -13.31 7.18
C SER A 171 -13.66 -13.68 5.70
N LYS A 172 -14.80 -14.28 5.32
CA LYS A 172 -15.12 -14.61 3.92
C LYS A 172 -15.16 -13.36 3.03
N GLU A 173 -15.68 -12.26 3.56
CA GLU A 173 -15.74 -10.98 2.86
C GLU A 173 -14.34 -10.48 2.49
N MET A 174 -13.40 -10.52 3.43
CA MET A 174 -12.03 -10.08 3.19
C MET A 174 -11.28 -11.00 2.23
N LEU A 175 -11.52 -12.31 2.33
CA LEU A 175 -10.98 -13.29 1.37
C LEU A 175 -11.45 -12.98 -0.05
N LYS A 176 -12.72 -12.62 -0.21
CA LYS A 176 -13.29 -12.22 -1.50
C LYS A 176 -12.63 -10.93 -2.00
N SER A 177 -12.49 -9.91 -1.15
CA SER A 177 -11.79 -8.67 -1.53
C SER A 177 -10.36 -8.93 -2.00
N PHE A 178 -9.61 -9.79 -1.29
CA PHE A 178 -8.24 -10.18 -1.71
C PHE A 178 -8.21 -10.92 -3.04
N SER A 179 -9.21 -11.75 -3.34
CA SER A 179 -9.32 -12.41 -4.63
C SER A 179 -9.66 -11.46 -5.78
N GLU A 180 -10.46 -10.42 -5.51
CA GLU A 180 -10.90 -9.42 -6.49
C GLU A 180 -9.87 -8.30 -6.70
N GLN A 181 -8.80 -8.24 -5.90
CA GLN A 181 -7.71 -7.26 -6.05
C GLN A 181 -8.21 -5.80 -6.01
N THR A 182 -9.19 -5.50 -5.14
CA THR A 182 -9.79 -4.16 -5.01
C THR A 182 -8.76 -3.09 -4.62
N GLY A 183 -9.09 -1.80 -4.83
CA GLY A 183 -8.14 -0.71 -4.56
C GLY A 183 -7.68 -0.64 -3.09
N ASP A 184 -8.60 -0.92 -2.16
CA ASP A 184 -8.40 -0.74 -0.71
C ASP A 184 -7.48 -1.77 -0.05
N ILE A 185 -7.00 -2.75 -0.82
CA ILE A 185 -6.12 -3.82 -0.35
C ILE A 185 -4.70 -3.72 -0.92
N LYS A 186 -4.45 -2.75 -1.80
CA LYS A 186 -3.13 -2.48 -2.38
C LYS A 186 -2.23 -1.80 -1.35
N GLY A 187 -1.68 -2.61 -0.46
CA GLY A 187 -0.83 -2.19 0.66
C GLY A 187 0.63 -1.95 0.30
N PHE A 188 1.07 -2.31 -0.92
CA PHE A 188 2.47 -2.24 -1.33
C PHE A 188 2.65 -1.30 -2.52
N THR A 189 3.88 -0.82 -2.71
CA THR A 189 4.29 -0.04 -3.88
C THR A 189 5.28 -0.85 -4.70
N ASN A 190 5.11 -0.86 -6.02
CA ASN A 190 6.08 -1.46 -6.90
C ASN A 190 7.30 -0.53 -7.06
N PRO A 191 8.51 -0.93 -6.66
CA PRO A 191 9.68 -0.03 -6.72
C PRO A 191 10.17 0.29 -8.14
N ASN A 192 9.75 -0.46 -9.16
CA ASN A 192 10.10 -0.16 -10.55
C ASN A 192 9.11 0.80 -11.23
N THR A 193 7.83 0.76 -10.85
CA THR A 193 6.76 1.55 -11.49
C THR A 193 6.16 2.64 -10.59
N ASN A 194 6.47 2.62 -9.30
CA ASN A 194 5.85 3.46 -8.25
C ASN A 194 4.32 3.32 -8.16
N GLU A 195 3.75 2.23 -8.65
CA GLU A 195 2.31 1.97 -8.61
C GLU A 195 1.94 1.16 -7.37
N ARG A 196 0.75 1.43 -6.80
CA ARG A 196 0.20 0.62 -5.72
C ARG A 196 -0.22 -0.76 -6.24
N VAL A 197 0.24 -1.79 -5.56
CA VAL A 197 0.06 -3.21 -5.92
C VAL A 197 -0.27 -4.05 -4.68
N THR A 198 -0.82 -5.23 -4.92
CA THR A 198 -0.99 -6.26 -3.90
C THR A 198 0.30 -7.07 -3.70
N TYR A 199 0.42 -7.76 -2.58
CA TYR A 199 1.54 -8.67 -2.32
C TYR A 199 1.63 -9.78 -3.38
N SER A 200 0.49 -10.32 -3.82
CA SER A 200 0.44 -11.34 -4.90
C SER A 200 1.02 -10.80 -6.21
N GLN A 201 0.62 -9.60 -6.62
CA GLN A 201 1.14 -8.95 -7.83
C GLN A 201 2.65 -8.69 -7.73
N LEU A 202 3.15 -8.38 -6.52
CA LEU A 202 4.59 -8.19 -6.31
C LEU A 202 5.35 -9.52 -6.41
N LEU A 203 4.82 -10.60 -5.83
CA LEU A 203 5.41 -11.94 -5.93
C LEU A 203 5.48 -12.46 -7.38
N GLU A 204 4.48 -12.17 -8.21
CA GLU A 204 4.49 -12.54 -9.63
C GLU A 204 5.65 -11.89 -10.40
N LYS A 205 6.12 -10.71 -9.94
CA LYS A 205 7.28 -10.02 -10.52
C LYS A 205 8.61 -10.50 -9.93
N CYS A 206 8.60 -11.28 -8.86
CA CYS A 206 9.80 -11.83 -8.26
C CYS A 206 10.38 -12.99 -9.09
N ARG A 207 11.71 -13.12 -9.06
CA ARG A 207 12.44 -14.27 -9.62
C ARG A 207 12.90 -15.17 -8.50
N ARG A 208 12.69 -16.46 -8.65
CA ARG A 208 13.15 -17.46 -7.68
C ARG A 208 14.58 -17.87 -8.01
N ASP A 209 15.46 -17.77 -7.03
CA ASP A 209 16.83 -18.25 -7.16
C ASP A 209 16.86 -19.78 -7.00
N PRO A 210 17.35 -20.53 -8.00
CA PRO A 210 17.37 -21.99 -7.96
C PRO A 210 18.29 -22.54 -6.86
N ASN A 211 19.31 -21.79 -6.45
CA ASN A 211 20.31 -22.25 -5.49
C ASN A 211 19.86 -22.10 -4.03
N THR A 212 19.03 -21.09 -3.75
CA THR A 212 18.58 -20.77 -2.39
C THR A 212 17.09 -21.02 -2.18
N GLY A 213 16.33 -21.10 -3.26
CA GLY A 213 14.88 -21.19 -3.23
C GLY A 213 14.20 -19.88 -2.79
N LEU A 214 14.96 -18.80 -2.57
CA LEU A 214 14.44 -17.48 -2.20
C LEU A 214 13.88 -16.73 -3.41
N CYS A 215 12.88 -15.87 -3.16
CA CYS A 215 12.29 -15.00 -4.16
C CYS A 215 12.94 -13.61 -4.06
N TYR A 216 13.46 -13.11 -5.19
CA TYR A 216 14.08 -11.80 -5.31
C TYR A 216 13.25 -10.91 -6.21
N LEU A 217 13.01 -9.68 -5.78
CA LEU A 217 12.36 -8.66 -6.61
C LEU A 217 13.43 -7.94 -7.45
N PRO A 218 13.44 -8.09 -8.79
CA PRO A 218 14.42 -7.40 -9.62
C PRO A 218 14.16 -5.89 -9.61
N LEU A 219 15.22 -5.11 -9.35
CA LEU A 219 15.19 -3.65 -9.42
C LEU A 219 15.97 -3.21 -10.66
N SER A 220 15.30 -2.49 -11.58
CA SER A 220 15.89 -2.12 -12.88
C SER A 220 16.51 -0.71 -12.89
N LYS A 221 16.11 0.15 -11.95
CA LYS A 221 16.65 1.50 -11.75
C LYS A 221 16.64 1.82 -10.26
N VAL A 222 17.57 2.67 -9.82
CA VAL A 222 17.46 3.36 -8.52
C VAL A 222 16.10 4.06 -8.52
N GLU A 223 15.23 3.68 -7.60
CA GLU A 223 13.91 4.28 -7.44
C GLU A 223 14.14 5.79 -7.23
N ALA A 224 13.72 6.61 -8.20
CA ALA A 224 13.87 8.05 -8.08
C ALA A 224 13.19 8.46 -6.76
N PRO A 225 13.84 9.27 -5.91
CA PRO A 225 13.19 9.74 -4.70
C PRO A 225 11.87 10.37 -5.11
N ALA A 226 10.78 9.98 -4.44
CA ALA A 226 9.52 10.68 -4.55
C ALA A 226 9.82 12.18 -4.49
N VAL A 227 9.21 12.97 -5.38
CA VAL A 227 9.27 14.42 -5.29
C VAL A 227 8.72 14.75 -3.91
N THR A 228 9.62 14.89 -2.94
CA THR A 228 9.34 15.66 -1.74
C THR A 228 8.97 17.00 -2.34
N GLU A 229 7.68 17.33 -2.32
CA GLU A 229 7.29 18.72 -2.23
C GLU A 229 8.18 19.25 -1.12
N LYS A 230 9.24 19.96 -1.52
CA LYS A 230 9.93 20.84 -0.60
C LYS A 230 8.80 21.78 -0.24
N SER A 231 8.11 21.54 0.88
CA SER A 231 7.47 22.64 1.57
C SER A 231 8.65 23.56 1.78
N TYR A 232 8.71 24.64 1.00
CA TYR A 232 9.62 25.71 1.26
C TYR A 232 9.23 26.12 2.68
N GLU A 233 9.98 25.65 3.68
CA GLU A 233 9.92 26.17 5.04
C GLU A 233 10.47 27.57 4.90
N TYR A 234 9.56 28.46 4.53
CA TYR A 234 9.81 29.86 4.40
C TYR A 234 9.53 30.42 5.78
N THR A 235 10.58 30.86 6.46
CA THR A 235 10.43 31.32 7.83
C THR A 235 9.63 32.61 7.85
N GLU A 236 8.95 32.90 8.96
CA GLU A 236 8.14 34.10 9.09
C GLU A 236 8.98 35.37 8.85
N GLU A 237 10.26 35.34 9.25
CA GLU A 237 11.21 36.44 9.04
C GLU A 237 11.54 36.64 7.56
N GLN A 238 11.70 35.55 6.79
CA GLN A 238 11.97 35.63 5.36
C GLN A 238 10.78 36.21 4.60
N ALA A 239 9.56 35.82 5.00
CA ALA A 239 8.34 36.40 4.46
C ALA A 239 8.20 37.88 4.78
N GLN A 240 8.39 38.26 6.04
CA GLN A 240 8.35 39.66 6.44
C GLN A 240 9.40 40.48 5.71
N GLN A 241 10.61 39.95 5.53
CA GLN A 241 11.70 40.63 4.83
C GLN A 241 11.40 40.84 3.34
N ASP A 242 10.86 39.83 2.65
CA ASP A 242 10.53 39.98 1.23
C ASP A 242 9.33 40.93 1.02
N LEU A 243 8.32 40.88 1.90
CA LEU A 243 7.20 41.83 1.84
C LEU A 243 7.63 43.27 2.15
N ALA A 244 8.59 43.46 3.07
CA ALA A 244 9.14 44.77 3.41
C ALA A 244 10.09 45.31 2.32
N ASN A 245 10.72 44.44 1.53
CA ASN A 245 11.62 44.86 0.44
C ASN A 245 10.90 45.06 -0.90
N THR A 246 9.68 44.54 -1.05
CA THR A 246 8.92 44.65 -2.30
C THR A 246 8.15 45.97 -2.33
N GLN A 247 8.57 46.90 -3.20
CA GLN A 247 7.88 48.16 -3.42
C GLN A 247 6.77 48.02 -4.46
N ILE A 248 5.62 48.63 -4.17
CA ILE A 248 4.48 48.71 -5.08
C ILE A 248 4.04 50.17 -5.25
N GLU A 249 3.63 50.51 -6.46
CA GLU A 249 3.02 51.80 -6.78
C GLU A 249 1.51 51.62 -6.85
N ILE A 250 0.78 52.31 -5.96
CA ILE A 250 -0.69 52.28 -5.98
C ILE A 250 -1.19 53.45 -6.83
N PRO A 251 -1.84 53.21 -7.98
CA PRO A 251 -2.38 54.26 -8.83
C PRO A 251 -3.69 54.82 -8.23
N HIS A 252 -3.58 55.52 -7.11
CA HIS A 252 -4.70 56.17 -6.42
C HIS A 252 -4.34 57.61 -6.06
N GLN A 253 -5.29 58.56 -6.21
CA GLN A 253 -5.03 60.00 -6.02
C GLN A 253 -4.49 60.33 -4.62
N SER A 254 -4.88 59.58 -3.59
CA SER A 254 -4.38 59.76 -2.21
C SER A 254 -2.93 59.29 -2.00
N PHE A 255 -2.36 58.53 -2.94
CA PHE A 255 -1.02 57.93 -2.85
C PHE A 255 -0.15 58.25 -4.09
N ALA A 256 -0.58 59.18 -4.94
CA ALA A 256 0.13 59.57 -6.14
C ALA A 256 1.55 60.08 -5.80
N GLY A 257 2.57 59.39 -6.32
CA GLY A 257 3.98 59.73 -6.13
C GLY A 257 4.64 59.14 -4.88
N LYS A 258 3.97 58.25 -4.13
CA LYS A 258 4.55 57.54 -2.98
C LYS A 258 4.75 56.06 -3.33
N SER A 259 5.99 55.57 -3.31
CA SER A 259 6.25 54.12 -3.29
C SER A 259 6.05 53.62 -1.86
N LEU A 260 5.27 52.56 -1.71
CA LEU A 260 5.06 51.88 -0.42
C LEU A 260 5.47 50.42 -0.56
N THR A 261 5.91 49.83 0.53
CA THR A 261 6.21 48.39 0.58
C THR A 261 4.91 47.60 0.74
N ILE A 262 4.88 46.34 0.26
CA ILE A 262 3.70 45.47 0.44
C ILE A 262 3.36 45.34 1.93
N TRP A 263 4.38 45.25 2.80
CA TRP A 263 4.19 45.20 4.25
C TRP A 263 3.48 46.42 4.83
N GLU A 264 3.87 47.63 4.41
CA GLU A 264 3.22 48.88 4.83
C GLU A 264 1.78 48.97 4.33
N VAL A 265 1.49 48.43 3.14
CA VAL A 265 0.14 48.41 2.59
C VAL A 265 -0.76 47.45 3.35
N MET A 266 -0.26 46.28 3.75
CA MET A 266 -1.02 45.31 4.54
C MET A 266 -1.30 45.79 5.97
N ASN A 267 -0.39 46.57 6.56
CA ASN A 267 -0.48 47.04 7.95
C ASN A 267 -0.97 48.48 8.08
N SER A 268 -1.21 49.18 6.97
CA SER A 268 -1.82 50.49 7.00
C SER A 268 -3.34 50.37 7.01
N ASN A 269 -3.98 51.13 7.89
CA ASN A 269 -5.43 51.35 7.84
C ASN A 269 -5.74 52.17 6.59
N ILE A 270 -5.96 51.52 5.45
CA ILE A 270 -6.55 52.17 4.28
C ILE A 270 -7.96 52.61 4.70
N PRO A 271 -8.24 53.91 4.86
CA PRO A 271 -9.61 54.32 5.15
C PRO A 271 -10.46 53.97 3.93
N ASN A 272 -11.50 53.16 4.13
CA ASN A 272 -12.59 53.03 3.16
C ASN A 272 -13.08 54.44 2.84
N ALA A 273 -12.83 54.92 1.62
CA ALA A 273 -13.27 56.24 1.21
C ALA A 273 -14.81 56.34 1.30
N PRO A 274 -15.38 57.40 1.90
CA PRO A 274 -16.81 57.63 1.88
C PRO A 274 -17.25 58.05 0.47
N GLY A 275 -18.44 57.61 0.08
CA GLY A 275 -18.83 57.47 -1.32
C GLY A 275 -18.92 58.73 -2.17
N ALA A 276 -18.73 58.52 -3.47
CA ALA A 276 -19.30 59.36 -4.53
C ALA A 276 -20.23 58.45 -5.36
N GLY A 277 -21.53 58.54 -5.09
CA GLY A 277 -22.54 57.98 -5.97
C GLY A 277 -22.74 58.88 -7.18
N THR A 278 -22.81 58.31 -8.38
CA THR A 278 -23.61 58.89 -9.48
C THR A 278 -24.08 57.77 -10.42
N THR A 279 -25.36 57.42 -10.25
CA THR A 279 -26.39 57.00 -11.22
C THR A 279 -25.97 56.60 -12.65
N ALA A 280 -26.45 55.45 -13.13
CA ALA A 280 -27.47 55.39 -14.18
C ALA A 280 -27.92 53.95 -14.48
N SER A 281 -29.24 53.82 -14.58
CA SER A 281 -30.06 52.64 -14.84
C SER A 281 -29.82 51.98 -16.21
N SER A 282 -29.98 50.66 -16.30
CA SER A 282 -30.95 50.03 -17.24
C SER A 282 -31.00 48.50 -17.11
N SER A 283 -32.22 48.04 -16.77
CA SER A 283 -32.94 46.87 -17.30
C SER A 283 -32.18 45.59 -17.68
N GLY A 284 -32.45 44.52 -16.92
CA GLY A 284 -32.26 43.13 -17.37
C GLY A 284 -33.00 42.15 -16.46
N ARG A 285 -34.16 41.69 -16.91
CA ARG A 285 -35.15 40.86 -16.21
C ARG A 285 -34.66 39.42 -15.90
N ARG A 286 -35.14 38.89 -14.75
CA ARG A 286 -35.63 37.50 -14.45
C ARG A 286 -34.68 36.31 -14.74
N ALA A 287 -34.59 35.23 -13.98
CA ALA A 287 -35.54 34.58 -13.07
C ALA A 287 -34.81 33.48 -12.24
N THR A 288 -35.34 33.20 -11.03
CA THR A 288 -35.50 31.86 -10.37
C THR A 288 -34.24 31.00 -10.13
N ALA A 289 -34.03 30.30 -9.02
CA ALA A 289 -34.89 29.74 -7.97
C ALA A 289 -34.02 29.31 -6.78
N GLY A 290 -34.69 29.02 -5.64
CA GLY A 290 -34.22 27.95 -4.74
C GLY A 290 -33.62 28.40 -3.42
N ALA A 291 -34.49 28.81 -2.50
CA ALA A 291 -34.17 28.98 -1.09
C ALA A 291 -33.97 27.63 -0.37
N ALA A 292 -33.41 27.76 0.85
CA ALA A 292 -33.45 26.84 1.98
C ALA A 292 -32.40 25.69 1.96
N ARG A 293 -31.62 25.44 3.01
CA ARG A 293 -31.86 25.68 4.45
C ARG A 293 -30.54 25.56 5.23
N SER A 294 -30.23 26.59 6.02
CA SER A 294 -29.51 26.52 7.31
C SER A 294 -30.32 25.66 8.32
N PRO A 295 -29.84 25.27 9.53
CA PRO A 295 -28.82 25.99 10.29
C PRO A 295 -27.83 25.18 11.16
N ALA A 296 -26.75 25.86 11.49
CA ALA A 296 -26.02 25.70 12.74
C ALA A 296 -26.66 26.60 13.81
N VAL A 297 -26.94 26.07 15.01
CA VAL A 297 -26.98 26.72 16.35
C VAL A 297 -26.96 25.52 17.33
N SER A 298 -26.25 25.47 18.46
CA SER A 298 -26.13 26.45 19.53
C SER A 298 -24.96 26.06 20.46
N ALA A 299 -24.16 27.03 20.90
CA ALA A 299 -24.14 27.59 22.27
C ALA A 299 -23.67 26.59 23.35
N GLY A 300 -22.79 26.90 24.29
CA GLY A 300 -22.21 28.16 24.71
C GLY A 300 -21.78 28.02 26.18
N SER A 301 -20.98 29.00 26.61
CA SER A 301 -20.79 29.48 27.99
C SER A 301 -20.13 28.59 29.06
N ALA A 302 -18.97 29.08 29.49
CA ALA A 302 -18.55 29.30 30.88
C ALA A 302 -19.30 28.59 32.03
N ALA A 303 -18.53 27.87 32.84
CA ALA A 303 -18.26 28.12 34.25
C ALA A 303 -16.92 27.49 34.63
#